data_AF-A0A0S4LT10-F1
#
_entry.id   AF-A0A0S4LT10-F1
#
_cell.length_a   1.000
_cell.length_b   1.000
_cell.length_c   1.000
_cell.angle_alpha   90.00
_cell.angle_beta   90.00
_cell.angle_gamma   90.00
#
_symmetry.space_group_name_H-M   'P 1'
#
loop_
_entity.id
_entity.type
_entity.pdbx_description
1 polymer ?
#
loop_
_entity_poly.entity_id
_entity_poly.type
_entity_poly.pdbx_seq_one_letter_code
_entity_poly.pdbx_strand_id
1 'polypeptide(L)'
;MPTPNNSISSQPETSRTHRLEALVQQLEDLSQSQEGALHEPNEALAAFDGEVEQLLTKLYGAEHERLQSYKYATLGEAEAMVNLPESAQLPTESDDFKKSLQQRRQVLQGCISELQEAETVEVEALTGEDREDPPALG
;
A
#
# COMPACT_ATOMS: atom_id res chain seq x y z
N MET A 1 -1.92 -5.20 36.94
CA MET A 1 -1.29 -5.49 35.64
C MET A 1 -1.79 -4.44 34.66
N PRO A 2 -1.02 -3.39 34.35
CA PRO A 2 -1.37 -2.48 33.26
C PRO A 2 -1.02 -3.17 31.94
N THR A 3 -2.00 -3.34 31.05
CA THR A 3 -1.72 -3.64 29.65
C THR A 3 -1.05 -2.43 29.00
N PRO A 4 -0.03 -2.60 28.15
CA PRO A 4 0.53 -1.49 27.40
C PRO A 4 -0.52 -1.04 26.39
N ASN A 5 -1.16 0.08 26.70
CA ASN A 5 -2.06 0.80 25.81
C ASN A 5 -1.22 1.30 24.63
N ASN A 6 -1.29 0.59 23.52
CA ASN A 6 -0.50 0.85 22.32
C ASN A 6 -0.98 2.17 21.69
N SER A 7 -0.27 3.26 21.99
CA SER A 7 -0.56 4.63 21.56
C SER A 7 -0.34 4.89 20.07
N ILE A 8 -0.66 3.93 19.19
CA ILE A 8 -0.69 4.12 17.73
C ILE A 8 -1.95 4.92 17.31
N SER A 9 -2.90 5.09 18.22
CA SER A 9 -4.19 5.75 17.99
C SER A 9 -4.12 7.26 18.22
N SER A 10 -3.80 8.03 17.17
CA SER A 10 -4.14 9.47 17.11
C SER A 10 -4.32 10.02 15.68
N GLN A 11 -4.22 9.17 14.64
CA GLN A 11 -4.65 9.57 13.29
C GLN A 11 -5.98 8.89 12.99
N PRO A 12 -6.99 9.64 12.50
CA PRO A 12 -8.26 9.04 12.08
C PRO A 12 -7.98 8.00 11.00
N GLU A 13 -8.66 6.85 11.05
CA GLU A 13 -8.47 5.74 10.11
C GLU A 13 -8.71 6.17 8.65
N THR A 14 -9.67 7.06 8.46
CA THR A 14 -9.94 7.75 7.20
C THR A 14 -8.70 8.47 6.64
N SER A 15 -7.83 9.02 7.50
CA SER A 15 -6.57 9.65 7.08
C SER A 15 -5.51 8.63 6.63
N ARG A 16 -5.57 7.38 7.09
CA ARG A 16 -4.64 6.31 6.66
C ARG A 16 -5.04 5.79 5.29
N THR A 17 -6.33 5.50 5.11
CA THR A 17 -6.91 5.11 3.81
C THR A 17 -6.64 6.19 2.74
N HIS A 18 -6.94 7.45 3.06
CA HIS A 18 -6.66 8.57 2.15
C HIS A 18 -5.17 8.74 1.82
N ARG A 19 -4.27 8.39 2.75
CA ARG A 19 -2.83 8.41 2.48
C ARG A 19 -2.42 7.31 1.50
N LEU A 20 -2.98 6.10 1.62
CA LEU A 20 -2.73 5.03 0.66
C LEU A 20 -3.31 5.35 -0.73
N GLU A 21 -4.49 5.95 -0.79
CA GLU A 21 -5.09 6.43 -2.05
C GLU A 21 -4.20 7.46 -2.75
N ALA A 22 -3.63 8.40 -1.99
CA ALA A 22 -2.68 9.38 -2.51
C ALA A 22 -1.41 8.72 -3.07
N LEU A 23 -0.90 7.67 -2.41
CA LEU A 23 0.25 6.91 -2.90
C LEU A 23 -0.06 6.12 -4.18
N VAL A 24 -1.27 5.57 -4.30
CA VAL A 24 -1.72 4.93 -5.55
C VAL A 24 -1.74 5.94 -6.69
N GLN A 25 -2.27 7.15 -6.45
CA GLN A 25 -2.28 8.20 -7.48
C GLN A 25 -0.84 8.63 -7.86
N GLN A 26 0.03 8.80 -6.87
CA GLN A 26 1.43 9.17 -7.11
C GLN A 26 2.18 8.10 -7.92
N LEU A 27 1.88 6.81 -7.73
CA LEU A 27 2.44 5.71 -8.52
C LEU A 27 1.99 5.78 -9.98
N GLU A 28 0.72 6.11 -10.24
CA GLU A 28 0.20 6.31 -11.59
C GLU A 28 0.88 7.50 -12.28
N ASP A 29 1.04 8.62 -11.57
CA ASP A 29 1.70 9.81 -12.11
C ASP A 29 3.18 9.51 -12.47
N LEU A 30 3.88 8.77 -11.61
CA LEU A 30 5.25 8.29 -11.87
C LEU A 30 5.29 7.35 -13.08
N SER A 31 4.35 6.40 -13.18
CA SER A 31 4.21 5.49 -14.32
C SER A 31 4.07 6.24 -15.64
N GLN A 32 3.15 7.22 -15.69
CA GLN A 32 2.90 8.04 -16.87
C GLN A 32 4.12 8.91 -17.24
N SER A 33 4.85 9.41 -16.24
CA SER A 33 6.07 10.20 -16.47
C SER A 33 7.21 9.36 -17.07
N GLN A 34 7.22 8.05 -16.81
CA GLN A 34 8.25 7.13 -17.30
C GLN A 34 7.96 6.55 -18.68
N GLU A 35 6.74 6.66 -19.21
CA GLU A 35 6.41 6.18 -20.57
C GLU A 35 7.22 6.85 -21.69
N GLY A 36 7.93 7.95 -21.41
CA GLY A 36 8.87 8.61 -22.33
C GLY A 36 10.33 8.69 -21.86
N ALA A 37 10.63 8.31 -20.62
CA ALA A 37 11.96 8.40 -20.04
C ALA A 37 12.65 7.03 -20.06
N LEU A 38 13.28 6.71 -21.19
CA LEU A 38 14.17 5.55 -21.27
C LEU A 38 15.41 5.84 -20.40
N HIS A 39 15.78 4.86 -19.56
CA HIS A 39 17.14 4.63 -19.02
C HIS A 39 17.61 5.19 -17.68
N GLU A 40 16.85 5.97 -16.91
CA GLU A 40 17.37 6.39 -15.59
C GLU A 40 16.80 5.52 -14.46
N PRO A 41 17.64 5.00 -13.54
CA PRO A 41 17.14 4.48 -12.27
C PRO A 41 16.30 5.57 -11.64
N ASN A 42 14.99 5.33 -11.51
CA ASN A 42 14.08 6.36 -11.09
C ASN A 42 14.24 6.57 -9.58
N GLU A 43 15.14 7.46 -9.18
CA GLU A 43 15.33 7.87 -7.79
C GLU A 43 14.00 8.29 -7.16
N ALA A 44 13.06 8.85 -7.93
CA ALA A 44 11.74 9.19 -7.45
C ALA A 44 10.89 7.94 -7.15
N LEU A 45 11.03 6.87 -7.94
CA LEU A 45 10.36 5.59 -7.67
C LEU A 45 10.98 4.90 -6.45
N ALA A 46 12.30 4.92 -6.31
CA ALA A 46 12.97 4.37 -5.13
C ALA A 46 12.61 5.15 -3.85
N ALA A 47 12.52 6.49 -3.93
CA ALA A 47 12.06 7.31 -2.82
C ALA A 47 10.58 7.03 -2.49
N PHE A 48 9.74 6.85 -3.51
CA PHE A 48 8.35 6.45 -3.35
C PHE A 48 8.23 5.08 -2.66
N ASP A 49 8.98 4.08 -3.12
CA ASP A 49 8.97 2.74 -2.52
C ASP A 49 9.38 2.79 -1.05
N GLY A 50 10.40 3.58 -0.72
CA GLY A 50 10.82 3.80 0.67
C GLY A 50 9.73 4.44 1.54
N GLU A 51 8.94 5.36 0.98
CA GLU A 51 7.79 5.95 1.68
C GLU A 51 6.69 4.92 1.92
N VAL A 52 6.36 4.11 0.91
CA VAL A 52 5.36 3.05 1.01
C VAL A 52 5.77 2.02 2.04
N GLU A 53 7.02 1.55 2.02
CA GLU A 53 7.54 0.58 2.99
C GLU A 53 7.44 1.10 4.43
N GLN A 54 7.78 2.38 4.66
CA GLN A 54 7.64 3.00 5.97
C GLN A 54 6.18 3.07 6.42
N LEU A 55 5.26 3.40 5.51
CA LEU A 55 3.84 3.45 5.82
C LEU A 55 3.30 2.06 6.14
N LEU A 56 3.58 1.06 5.31
CA LEU A 56 3.15 -0.33 5.54
C LEU A 56 3.74 -0.89 6.84
N THR A 57 5.00 -0.55 7.17
CA THR A 57 5.62 -0.91 8.45
C THR A 57 4.89 -0.28 9.64
N LYS A 58 4.45 0.99 9.52
CA LYS A 58 3.69 1.67 10.58
C LYS A 58 2.26 1.13 10.73
N LEU A 59 1.63 0.70 9.63
CA LEU A 59 0.27 0.18 9.62
C LEU A 59 0.19 -1.27 10.12
N TYR A 60 1.06 -2.14 9.61
CA TYR A 60 0.96 -3.58 9.82
C TYR A 60 2.14 -4.21 10.57
N GLY A 61 3.28 -3.51 10.65
CA GLY A 61 4.53 -4.02 11.21
C GLY A 61 5.53 -4.51 10.15
N ALA A 62 6.80 -4.61 10.55
CA ALA A 62 7.92 -4.90 9.66
C ALA A 62 7.96 -6.34 9.12
N GLU A 63 7.24 -7.27 9.74
CA GLU A 63 7.20 -8.69 9.34
C GLU A 63 5.89 -9.07 8.65
N HIS A 64 5.00 -8.10 8.41
CA HIS A 64 3.68 -8.38 7.84
C HIS A 64 3.76 -8.74 6.36
N GLU A 65 2.89 -9.67 5.94
CA GLU A 65 2.86 -10.21 4.57
C GLU A 65 2.67 -9.12 3.50
N ARG A 66 1.98 -8.03 3.83
CA ARG A 66 1.72 -6.92 2.90
C ARG A 66 2.98 -6.13 2.58
N LEU A 67 3.84 -5.90 3.57
CA LEU A 67 5.16 -5.30 3.34
C LEU A 67 6.05 -6.24 2.52
N GLN A 68 6.03 -7.55 2.82
CA GLN A 68 6.81 -8.53 2.06
C GLN A 68 6.33 -8.61 0.60
N SER A 69 5.01 -8.64 0.38
CA SER A 69 4.41 -8.65 -0.95
C SER A 69 4.77 -7.40 -1.75
N TYR A 70 4.80 -6.23 -1.09
CA TYR A 70 5.28 -5.00 -1.71
C TYR A 70 6.75 -5.11 -2.14
N LYS A 71 7.63 -5.60 -1.25
CA LYS A 71 9.06 -5.80 -1.55
C LYS A 71 9.33 -6.82 -2.64
N TYR A 72 8.51 -7.85 -2.76
CA TYR A 72 8.61 -8.79 -3.89
C TYR A 72 8.22 -8.12 -5.22
N ALA A 73 7.23 -7.22 -5.21
CA ALA A 73 6.83 -6.47 -6.40
C ALA A 73 7.88 -5.45 -6.86
N THR A 74 8.78 -4.99 -5.97
CA THR A 74 9.90 -4.11 -6.31
C THR A 74 11.13 -4.86 -6.82
N LEU A 75 11.37 -6.09 -6.33
CA LEU A 75 12.54 -6.90 -6.69
C LEU A 75 12.61 -7.27 -8.19
N GLY A 76 11.45 -7.43 -8.85
CA GLY A 76 11.39 -7.76 -10.28
C GLY A 76 11.99 -6.70 -11.21
N GLU A 77 12.20 -5.47 -10.74
CA GLU A 77 12.81 -4.38 -11.51
C GLU A 77 14.35 -4.44 -11.50
N ALA A 78 14.94 -4.81 -10.36
CA ALA A 78 16.39 -4.85 -10.18
C ALA A 78 17.08 -5.92 -11.04
N GLU A 79 16.40 -7.04 -11.31
CA GLU A 79 16.94 -8.12 -12.15
C GLU A 79 16.99 -7.76 -13.64
N ALA A 80 16.07 -6.92 -14.12
CA ALA A 80 16.03 -6.45 -15.50
C ALA A 80 17.14 -5.42 -15.81
N MET A 81 17.49 -4.56 -14.85
CA MET A 81 18.52 -3.53 -15.04
C MET A 81 19.96 -4.07 -15.03
N VAL A 82 20.24 -5.13 -14.28
CA VAL A 82 21.62 -5.63 -14.07
C VAL A 82 22.10 -6.55 -15.19
N ASN A 83 21.19 -7.08 -16.02
CA ASN A 83 21.51 -8.08 -17.04
C ASN A 83 21.66 -7.53 -18.48
N LEU A 84 21.68 -6.21 -18.70
CA LEU A 84 21.61 -5.68 -20.07
C LEU A 84 22.94 -5.28 -20.71
N PRO A 85 23.36 -5.94 -21.81
CA PRO A 85 24.28 -5.36 -22.79
C PRO A 85 23.53 -4.33 -23.66
N GLU A 86 24.21 -3.21 -23.97
CA GLU A 86 23.73 -2.01 -24.69
C GLU A 86 23.02 -2.27 -26.05
N SER A 87 23.06 -3.48 -26.60
CA SER A 87 22.58 -3.83 -27.95
C SER A 87 21.32 -4.72 -28.02
N ALA A 88 20.73 -5.14 -26.90
CA ALA A 88 19.59 -6.08 -26.89
C ALA A 88 18.28 -5.45 -26.37
N GLN A 89 17.89 -4.32 -26.94
CA GLN A 89 16.59 -3.68 -26.64
C GLN A 89 15.47 -4.46 -27.36
N LEU A 90 14.84 -5.39 -26.65
CA LEU A 90 13.62 -6.07 -27.09
C LEU A 90 12.38 -5.45 -26.40
N PRO A 91 11.22 -5.40 -27.08
CA PRO A 91 9.97 -4.81 -26.56
C PRO A 91 9.37 -5.53 -25.33
N THR A 92 9.99 -6.61 -24.86
CA THR A 92 9.54 -7.41 -23.72
C THR A 92 9.87 -6.78 -22.36
N GLU A 93 10.93 -5.97 -22.25
CA GLU A 93 11.38 -5.47 -20.93
C GLU A 93 10.57 -4.26 -20.43
N SER A 94 10.00 -3.47 -21.35
CA SER A 94 9.01 -2.45 -21.01
C SER A 94 7.74 -3.05 -20.40
N ASP A 95 7.43 -4.31 -20.71
CA ASP A 95 6.25 -5.00 -20.20
C ASP A 95 6.49 -5.49 -18.76
N ASP A 96 7.71 -5.88 -18.41
CA ASP A 96 8.06 -6.33 -17.05
C ASP A 96 8.13 -5.17 -16.05
N PHE A 97 8.63 -4.01 -16.48
CA PHE A 97 8.54 -2.78 -15.69
C PHE A 97 7.07 -2.39 -15.42
N LYS A 98 6.21 -2.39 -16.45
CA LYS A 98 4.77 -2.11 -16.31
C LYS A 98 4.08 -3.11 -15.39
N LYS A 99 4.42 -4.40 -15.47
CA LYS A 99 3.90 -5.43 -14.55
C LYS A 99 4.33 -5.16 -13.11
N SER A 100 5.56 -4.74 -12.86
CA SER A 100 6.03 -4.40 -11.51
C SER A 100 5.23 -3.25 -10.89
N LEU A 101 4.93 -2.21 -11.67
CA LEU A 101 4.10 -1.08 -11.23
C LEU A 101 2.65 -1.51 -10.96
N GLN A 102 2.09 -2.35 -11.82
CA GLN A 102 0.75 -2.91 -11.60
C GLN A 102 0.69 -3.77 -10.34
N GLN A 103 1.71 -4.58 -10.05
CA GLN A 103 1.80 -5.37 -8.83
C GLN A 103 1.85 -4.49 -7.58
N ARG A 104 2.67 -3.43 -7.58
CA ARG A 104 2.73 -2.45 -6.47
C ARG A 104 1.36 -1.81 -6.23
N ARG A 105 0.69 -1.39 -7.31
CA ARG A 105 -0.66 -0.84 -7.22
C ARG A 105 -1.66 -1.82 -6.60
N GLN A 106 -1.62 -3.08 -7.04
CA GLN A 106 -2.53 -4.10 -6.53
C GLN A 106 -2.31 -4.39 -5.04
N VAL A 107 -1.06 -4.39 -4.58
CA VAL A 107 -0.74 -4.52 -3.16
C VAL A 107 -1.36 -3.37 -2.36
N LEU A 108 -1.14 -2.12 -2.80
CA LEU A 108 -1.70 -0.92 -2.15
C LEU A 108 -3.23 -0.91 -2.13
N GLN A 109 -3.87 -1.28 -3.24
CA GLN A 109 -5.32 -1.35 -3.35
C GLN A 109 -5.94 -2.34 -2.37
N GLY A 110 -5.33 -3.52 -2.19
CA GLY A 110 -5.83 -4.43 -1.16
C GLY A 110 -5.68 -3.83 0.25
N CYS A 111 -4.66 -3.00 0.51
CA CYS A 111 -4.43 -2.46 1.87
C CYS A 111 -5.53 -1.45 2.18
N ILE A 112 -5.94 -0.68 1.17
CA ILE A 112 -7.10 0.21 1.22
C ILE A 112 -8.36 -0.60 1.53
N SER A 113 -8.62 -1.70 0.81
CA SER A 113 -9.80 -2.54 1.04
C SER A 113 -9.84 -3.12 2.45
N GLU A 114 -8.72 -3.66 2.95
CA GLU A 114 -8.63 -4.19 4.32
C GLU A 114 -8.89 -3.12 5.39
N LEU A 115 -8.37 -1.90 5.20
CA LEU A 115 -8.60 -0.80 6.14
C LEU A 115 -10.05 -0.31 6.10
N GLN A 116 -10.67 -0.26 4.92
CA GLN A 116 -12.08 0.10 4.77
C GLN A 116 -13.02 -0.95 5.37
N GLU A 117 -12.68 -2.23 5.26
CA GLU A 117 -13.40 -3.33 5.92
C GLU A 117 -13.29 -3.22 7.43
N ALA A 118 -12.09 -2.95 7.97
CA ALA A 118 -11.90 -2.72 9.41
C ALA A 118 -12.72 -1.51 9.91
N GLU A 119 -12.71 -0.39 9.18
CA GLU A 119 -13.49 0.81 9.50
C GLU A 119 -15.01 0.51 9.53
N THR A 120 -15.50 -0.27 8.57
CA THR A 120 -16.92 -0.66 8.51
C THR A 120 -17.32 -1.51 9.72
N VAL A 121 -16.49 -2.48 10.09
CA VAL A 121 -16.73 -3.35 11.25
C VAL A 121 -16.72 -2.56 12.56
N GLU A 122 -15.83 -1.59 12.71
CA GLU A 122 -15.79 -0.73 13.90
C GLU A 122 -17.01 0.21 14.00
N VAL A 123 -17.46 0.77 12.88
CA VAL A 123 -18.69 1.59 12.84
C VAL A 123 -19.94 0.75 13.16
N GLU A 124 -20.03 -0.48 12.66
CA GLU A 124 -21.12 -1.40 13.01
C GLU A 124 -21.08 -1.81 14.49
N ALA A 125 -19.90 -2.07 15.05
CA ALA A 125 -19.74 -2.40 16.46
C ALA A 125 -20.16 -1.25 17.39
N LEU A 126 -19.90 0.00 17.00
CA LEU A 126 -20.29 1.20 17.76
C LEU A 126 -21.78 1.55 17.66
N THR A 127 -22.48 1.05 16.64
CA THR A 127 -23.90 1.34 16.39
C THR A 127 -24.85 0.23 16.86
N GLY A 128 -24.32 -0.93 17.23
CA GLY A 128 -25.10 -2.12 17.63
C GLY A 128 -25.50 -2.23 19.11
N GLU A 129 -25.15 -1.27 19.98
CA GLU A 129 -25.32 -1.40 21.44
C GLU A 129 -26.43 -0.53 22.06
N ASP A 130 -27.38 -0.01 21.27
CA ASP A 130 -28.63 0.58 21.80
C ASP A 130 -29.78 -0.45 21.70
N ARG A 131 -29.63 -1.56 22.41
CA ARG A 131 -30.78 -2.41 22.76
C ARG A 131 -31.46 -1.75 23.95
N GLU A 132 -32.37 -0.81 23.66
CA GLU A 132 -33.39 -0.40 24.63
C GLU A 132 -34.21 -1.64 25.01
N ASP A 133 -33.88 -2.26 26.15
CA ASP A 133 -34.74 -3.23 26.82
C ASP A 133 -36.03 -2.49 27.22
N PRO A 134 -37.20 -2.77 26.62
CA PRO A 134 -38.42 -2.11 27.06
C PRO A 134 -38.71 -2.57 28.49
N PRO A 135 -38.91 -1.66 29.46
CA PRO A 135 -39.22 -2.08 30.82
C PRO A 135 -40.53 -2.87 30.81
N ALA A 136 -40.44 -4.15 31.16
CA ALA A 136 -41.59 -4.97 31.47
C ALA A 136 -42.33 -4.35 32.66
N LEU A 137 -43.36 -3.57 32.39
CA LEU A 137 -44.30 -3.12 33.41
C LEU A 137 -45.42 -4.16 33.48
N GLY A 138 -45.48 -4.83 34.64
CA GLY A 138 -46.54 -5.75 35.03
C GLY A 138 -47.80 -5.08 35.54
#